data_AF-A0A0G1KD46-F1
#
_entry.id   AF-A0A0G1KD46-F1
#
_cell.length_a   1.000
_cell.length_b   1.000
_cell.length_c   1.000
_cell.angle_alpha   90.00
_cell.angle_beta   90.00
_cell.angle_gamma   90.00
#
_symmetry.space_group_name_H-M   'P 1'
#
loop_
_entity.id
_entity.type
_entity.pdbx_description
1 polymer ?
#
loop_
_entity_poly.entity_id
_entity_poly.type
_entity_poly.pdbx_seq_one_letter_code
_entity_poly.pdbx_strand_id
1 'polypeptide(L)'
;MTDECREDLEELKELVESAKVRIARRENSSARFPARWEMIELMLRGVPRRDISLKGDDDGRLRIEVKYQGVIFCIHNATPQQISFLSRIFS
;
A
#
# COMPACT_ATOMS: atom_id res chain seq x y z
N MET A 1 7.98 15.80 -15.46
CA MET A 1 8.18 14.64 -14.58
C MET A 1 9.58 14.76 -14.02
N THR A 2 9.73 14.88 -12.70
CA THR A 2 11.03 14.82 -12.02
C THR A 2 11.55 13.39 -12.03
N ASP A 3 12.88 13.21 -11.96
CA ASP A 3 13.49 11.88 -12.03
C ASP A 3 13.11 10.99 -10.83
N GLU A 4 12.89 11.57 -9.65
CA GLU A 4 12.42 10.87 -8.44
C GLU A 4 11.07 10.16 -8.65
N CYS A 5 10.12 10.81 -9.34
CA CYS A 5 8.83 10.18 -9.65
C CYS A 5 8.96 8.97 -10.60
N ARG A 6 10.05 8.88 -11.38
CA ARG A 6 10.29 7.74 -12.28
C ARG A 6 10.81 6.54 -11.51
N GLU A 7 11.75 6.77 -10.61
CA GLU A 7 12.34 5.73 -9.75
C GLU A 7 11.28 5.10 -8.84
N ASP A 8 10.45 5.91 -8.17
CA ASP A 8 9.38 5.38 -7.31
C ASP A 8 8.33 4.56 -8.10
N LEU A 9 8.06 4.94 -9.36
CA LEU A 9 7.16 4.18 -10.24
C LEU A 9 7.76 2.86 -10.72
N GLU A 10 9.06 2.81 -10.95
CA GLU A 10 9.78 1.59 -11.30
C GLU A 10 9.83 0.64 -10.10
N GLU A 11 10.19 1.14 -8.92
CA GLU A 11 10.18 0.36 -7.67
C GLU A 11 8.78 -0.20 -7.38
N LEU A 12 7.72 0.59 -7.60
CA LEU A 12 6.34 0.14 -7.43
C LEU A 12 5.99 -1.02 -8.38
N LYS A 13 6.45 -0.98 -9.63
CA LYS A 13 6.23 -2.07 -10.59
C LYS A 13 6.95 -3.34 -10.14
N GLU A 14 8.21 -3.23 -9.74
CA GLU A 14 8.99 -4.36 -9.25
C GLU A 14 8.36 -4.99 -8.01
N LEU A 15 7.89 -4.16 -7.08
CA LEU A 15 7.23 -4.60 -5.86
C LEU A 15 5.95 -5.39 -6.17
N VAL A 16 5.14 -4.91 -7.13
CA VAL A 16 3.93 -5.59 -7.58
C VAL A 16 4.24 -6.94 -8.21
N GLU A 17 5.21 -7.01 -9.12
CA GLU A 17 5.56 -8.27 -9.78
C GLU A 17 6.17 -9.28 -8.79
N SER A 18 7.04 -8.84 -7.90
CA SER A 18 7.57 -9.67 -6.81
C SER A 18 6.46 -10.24 -5.92
N ALA A 19 5.48 -9.41 -5.55
CA ALA A 19 4.34 -9.85 -4.76
C ALA A 19 3.48 -10.89 -5.49
N LYS A 20 3.19 -10.68 -6.79
CA LYS A 20 2.43 -11.63 -7.61
C LYS A 20 3.14 -12.99 -7.70
N VAL A 21 4.46 -13.00 -7.90
CA VAL A 21 5.25 -14.26 -7.93
C VAL A 21 5.13 -15.00 -6.60
N ARG A 22 5.28 -14.31 -5.47
CA ARG A 22 5.16 -14.90 -4.13
C ARG A 22 3.76 -15.45 -3.85
N ILE A 23 2.70 -14.76 -4.30
CA ILE A 23 1.31 -15.24 -4.23
C ILE A 23 1.15 -16.51 -5.06
N ALA A 24 1.62 -16.51 -6.31
CA ALA A 24 1.51 -17.65 -7.22
C ALA A 24 2.21 -18.91 -6.67
N ARG A 25 3.34 -18.73 -5.98
CA ARG A 25 4.09 -19.79 -5.30
C ARG A 25 3.50 -20.23 -3.96
N ARG A 26 2.42 -19.58 -3.49
CA ARG A 26 1.79 -19.81 -2.17
C ARG A 26 2.75 -19.64 -0.99
N GLU A 27 3.80 -18.84 -1.15
CA GLU A 27 4.85 -18.62 -0.15
C GLU A 27 4.41 -17.65 0.96
N ASN A 28 3.24 -17.02 0.83
CA ASN A 28 2.75 -16.04 1.80
C ASN A 28 1.27 -16.25 2.10
N SER A 29 0.98 -16.96 3.19
CA SER A 29 -0.40 -17.24 3.67
C SER A 29 -1.15 -15.98 4.10
N SER A 30 -0.43 -14.88 4.37
CA SER A 30 -1.00 -13.62 4.89
C SER A 30 -1.46 -12.63 3.81
N ALA A 31 -1.12 -12.88 2.54
CA ALA A 31 -1.49 -12.08 1.34
C ALA A 31 -1.24 -10.56 1.42
N ARG A 32 -0.45 -10.09 2.40
CA ARG A 32 -0.11 -8.68 2.62
C ARG A 32 1.38 -8.43 2.42
N PHE A 33 1.71 -7.33 1.78
CA PHE A 33 3.07 -6.97 1.41
C PHE A 33 3.41 -5.59 1.99
N PRO A 34 4.47 -5.45 2.79
CA PRO A 34 4.85 -4.15 3.31
C PRO A 34 5.28 -3.22 2.17
N ALA A 35 4.90 -1.95 2.26
CA ALA A 35 5.29 -0.91 1.33
C ALA A 35 5.69 0.37 2.07
N ARG A 36 6.47 1.24 1.41
CA ARG A 36 6.78 2.58 1.93
C ARG A 36 5.60 3.53 1.72
N TRP A 37 5.53 4.62 2.48
CA TRP A 37 4.43 5.59 2.39
C TRP A 37 4.35 6.25 1.03
N GLU A 38 5.49 6.60 0.45
CA GLU A 38 5.61 7.24 -0.87
C GLU A 38 4.97 6.36 -1.96
N MET A 39 5.16 5.04 -1.86
CA MET A 39 4.55 4.08 -2.78
C MET A 39 3.03 4.00 -2.58
N ILE A 40 2.57 4.00 -1.31
CA ILE A 40 1.14 4.03 -1.01
C ILE A 40 0.52 5.32 -1.55
N GLU A 41 1.13 6.49 -1.39
CA GLU A 41 0.65 7.74 -1.97
C GLU A 41 0.50 7.66 -3.49
N LEU A 42 1.45 7.02 -4.19
CA LEU A 42 1.32 6.77 -5.63
C LEU A 42 0.14 5.86 -5.95
N MET A 43 -0.05 4.76 -5.21
CA MET A 43 -1.18 3.85 -5.40
C MET A 43 -2.52 4.56 -5.16
N LEU A 44 -2.62 5.39 -4.12
CA LEU A 44 -3.83 6.11 -3.72
C LEU A 44 -4.39 7.02 -4.83
N ARG A 45 -3.54 7.49 -5.75
CA ARG A 45 -3.97 8.28 -6.93
C ARG A 45 -4.74 7.48 -7.98
N GLY A 46 -4.54 6.15 -8.00
CA GLY A 46 -5.06 5.27 -9.05
C GLY A 46 -6.02 4.18 -8.58
N VAL A 47 -6.21 4.01 -7.26
CA VAL A 47 -7.12 3.00 -6.70
C VAL A 47 -8.47 3.60 -6.32
N PRO A 48 -9.57 2.86 -6.51
CA PRO A 48 -10.87 3.29 -6.02
C PRO A 48 -10.92 3.21 -4.49
N ARG A 49 -11.73 4.08 -3.87
CA ARG A 49 -11.86 4.17 -2.40
C ARG A 49 -12.12 2.82 -1.70
N ARG A 50 -12.90 1.94 -2.33
CA ARG A 50 -13.23 0.59 -1.82
C ARG A 50 -12.02 -0.34 -1.64
N ASP A 51 -10.93 -0.06 -2.34
CA ASP A 51 -9.70 -0.84 -2.31
C ASP A 51 -8.70 -0.31 -1.28
N ILE A 52 -9.09 0.70 -0.50
CA ILE A 52 -8.28 1.25 0.60
C ILE A 52 -8.98 0.91 1.92
N SER A 53 -8.21 0.54 2.93
CA SER A 53 -8.74 0.20 4.25
C SER A 53 -7.82 0.69 5.36
N LEU A 54 -8.42 1.20 6.44
CA LEU A 54 -7.72 1.47 7.69
C LEU A 54 -8.17 0.41 8.70
N LYS A 55 -7.23 -0.32 9.27
CA LYS A 55 -7.49 -1.43 10.21
C LYS A 55 -6.66 -1.24 11.49
N GLY A 56 -7.07 -1.89 12.57
CA GLY A 56 -6.22 -2.03 13.75
C GLY A 56 -5.22 -3.17 13.59
N ASP A 57 -3.99 -2.96 14.03
CA ASP A 57 -3.03 -4.01 14.35
C ASP A 57 -3.27 -4.52 15.79
N ASP A 58 -2.73 -5.69 16.11
CA ASP A 58 -2.93 -6.35 17.41
C ASP A 58 -2.35 -5.56 18.61
N ASP A 59 -1.42 -4.63 18.34
CA ASP A 59 -0.80 -3.74 19.31
C ASP A 59 -1.60 -2.44 19.56
N GLY A 60 -2.80 -2.35 18.98
CA GLY A 60 -3.68 -1.18 19.10
C GLY A 60 -3.30 -0.02 18.17
N ARG A 61 -2.27 -0.17 17.33
CA ARG A 61 -1.92 0.84 16.31
C ARG A 61 -2.73 0.62 15.05
N LEU A 62 -2.74 1.61 14.17
CA LEU A 62 -3.48 1.54 12.92
C LEU A 62 -2.57 1.09 11.79
N ARG A 63 -3.13 0.28 10.89
CA ARG A 63 -2.52 -0.17 9.63
C ARG A 63 -3.33 0.35 8.46
N ILE A 64 -2.63 0.83 7.46
CA ILE A 64 -3.21 1.17 6.17
C ILE A 64 -3.01 -0.03 5.24
N GLU A 65 -4.08 -0.45 4.58
CA GLU A 65 -4.06 -1.46 3.53
C GLU A 65 -4.56 -0.84 2.21
N VAL A 66 -3.85 -1.09 1.13
CA VAL A 66 -4.25 -0.70 -0.22
C VAL A 66 -4.18 -1.93 -1.13
N LYS A 67 -5.32 -2.29 -1.72
CA LYS A 67 -5.40 -3.31 -2.75
C LYS A 67 -5.08 -2.68 -4.10
N TYR A 68 -3.87 -2.91 -4.57
CA TYR A 68 -3.39 -2.41 -5.85
C TYR A 68 -3.08 -3.58 -6.80
N GLN A 69 -3.71 -3.58 -7.98
CA GLN A 69 -3.54 -4.63 -9.00
C GLN A 69 -3.70 -6.07 -8.47
N GLY A 70 -4.64 -6.27 -7.53
CA GLY A 70 -4.91 -7.59 -6.93
C GLY A 70 -3.97 -7.99 -5.79
N VAL A 71 -2.99 -7.16 -5.44
CA VAL A 71 -2.07 -7.35 -4.31
C VAL A 71 -2.46 -6.41 -3.17
N ILE A 72 -2.41 -6.87 -1.93
CA ILE A 72 -2.64 -6.02 -0.75
C ILE A 72 -1.29 -5.52 -0.25
N PHE A 73 -1.07 -4.22 -0.35
CA PHE A 73 0.06 -3.54 0.27
C PHE A 73 -0.33 -2.94 1.61
N CYS A 74 0.59 -2.91 2.57
CA CYS A 74 0.30 -2.37 3.88
C CYS A 74 1.43 -1.58 4.53
N ILE A 75 1.02 -0.61 5.34
CA ILE A 75 1.88 0.14 6.27
C ILE A 75 1.36 -0.11 7.66
N HIS A 76 2.14 -0.83 8.45
CA HIS A 76 1.94 -0.99 9.89
C HIS A 76 2.30 0.31 10.61
N ASN A 77 1.71 0.54 11.78
CA ASN A 77 2.00 1.71 12.61
C ASN A 77 1.80 3.06 11.88
N ALA A 78 0.71 3.18 11.13
CA ALA A 78 0.36 4.39 10.40
C ALA A 78 0.32 5.61 11.32
N THR A 79 1.00 6.68 10.91
CA THR A 79 1.10 7.89 11.71
C THR A 79 -0.19 8.71 11.64
N PRO A 80 -0.46 9.58 12.64
CA PRO A 80 -1.61 10.48 12.59
C PRO A 80 -1.69 11.32 11.31
N GLN A 81 -0.53 11.72 10.76
CA GLN A 81 -0.44 12.47 9.51
C GLN A 81 -0.93 11.63 8.31
N GLN A 82 -0.53 10.37 8.22
CA GLN A 82 -0.95 9.45 7.16
C GLN A 82 -2.45 9.14 7.23
N ILE A 83 -2.98 8.97 8.44
CA ILE A 83 -4.41 8.76 8.68
C ILE A 83 -5.20 10.02 8.28
N SER A 84 -4.72 11.20 8.68
CA SER A 84 -5.33 12.48 8.31
C SER A 84 -5.34 12.67 6.79
N PHE A 85 -4.25 12.32 6.11
CA PHE A 85 -4.17 12.35 4.64
C PHE A 85 -5.25 11.47 3.99
N LEU A 86 -5.39 10.22 4.44
CA LEU A 86 -6.44 9.33 3.97
C LEU A 86 -7.84 9.91 4.19
N SER A 87 -8.11 10.49 5.36
CA SER A 87 -9.42 11.09 5.65
C SER A 87 -9.80 12.19 4.64
N ARG A 88 -8.83 12.96 4.14
CA ARG A 88 -9.05 14.00 3.12
C ARG A 88 -9.36 13.43 1.74
N ILE A 89 -8.83 12.24 1.43
CA ILE A 89 -9.12 11.54 0.18
C ILE A 89 -10.53 10.96 0.19
N PHE A 90 -11.10 10.67 1.36
CA PHE A 90 -12.44 10.06 1.52
C PHE A 90 -13.58 11.05 1.76
N SER A 91 -13.29 12.28 2.19
CA SER A 91 -14.25 13.40 2.22
C SER A 91 -14.75 13.77 0.82
#